data_AF-A0A7J4PLY8-F1
#
_entry.id   AF-A0A7J4PLY8-F1
#
_cell.length_a   1.000
_cell.length_b   1.000
_cell.length_c   1.000
_cell.angle_alpha   90.00
_cell.angle_beta   90.00
_cell.angle_gamma   90.00
#
_symmetry.space_group_name_H-M   'P 1'
#
loop_
_entity.id
_entity.type
_entity.pdbx_description
1 polymer ?
#
loop_
_entity_poly.entity_id
_entity_poly.type
_entity_poly.pdbx_seq_one_letter_code
_entity_poly.pdbx_strand_id
1 'polypeptide(L)'
;MVEEKVNEDKTVGGKTVEEKKPAAEAVKPTKIAVVRCDIVSEACPGVGCFKAFNERKAHFENYDENAQMIAFFTCGGCSGRRVFRLLKALKKHEPDVVHLSSCMLMEGFYPKCPNLDTIRNTIQNAGIEIVEGTHH
;
A
#
# COMPACT_ATOMS: atom_id res chain seq x y z
N MET A 1 -69.90 13.81 32.26
CA MET A 1 -68.64 14.36 32.78
C MET A 1 -67.72 14.46 31.57
N VAL A 2 -67.76 15.51 30.74
CA VAL A 2 -67.47 16.94 31.01
C VAL A 2 -66.25 17.05 31.96
N GLU A 3 -65.09 17.62 31.64
CA GLU A 3 -64.77 18.83 30.86
C GLU A 3 -63.32 18.84 30.30
N GLU A 4 -63.17 19.57 29.18
CA GLU A 4 -62.12 20.55 28.78
C GLU A 4 -60.61 20.20 28.78
N LYS A 5 -59.97 20.16 27.60
CA LYS A 5 -59.34 21.27 26.84
C LYS A 5 -58.17 21.94 27.58
N VAL A 6 -56.93 21.77 27.07
CA VAL A 6 -55.98 22.86 26.81
C VAL A 6 -55.08 22.47 25.62
N ASN A 7 -54.73 23.50 24.87
CA ASN A 7 -54.17 23.69 23.54
C ASN A 7 -52.65 23.47 23.38
N GLU A 8 -52.23 23.45 22.10
CA GLU A 8 -50.95 23.92 21.52
C GLU A 8 -49.65 23.17 21.95
N ASP A 9 -48.70 22.81 21.08
CA ASP A 9 -48.06 23.57 20.00
C ASP A 9 -47.08 22.65 19.21
N LYS A 10 -46.68 23.12 18.02
CA LYS A 10 -45.43 22.84 17.25
C LYS A 10 -45.41 21.69 16.24
N THR A 11 -45.59 22.14 15.01
CA THR A 11 -44.95 21.69 13.76
C THR A 11 -43.57 21.04 13.90
N VAL A 12 -43.23 20.12 12.98
CA VAL A 12 -42.17 20.29 11.97
C VAL A 12 -42.00 19.01 11.15
N GLY A 13 -41.96 19.17 9.83
CA GLY A 13 -41.80 18.09 8.86
C GLY A 13 -40.45 17.38 8.98
N GLY A 14 -40.50 16.05 9.01
CA GLY A 14 -39.34 15.19 8.92
C GLY A 14 -38.86 15.07 7.47
N LYS A 15 -37.96 15.96 7.06
CA LYS A 15 -36.97 15.62 6.04
C LYS A 15 -35.87 14.84 6.75
N THR A 16 -35.65 13.60 6.33
CA THR A 16 -34.44 12.84 6.65
C THR A 16 -33.24 13.64 6.18
N VAL A 17 -32.45 14.15 7.12
CA VAL A 17 -31.16 14.76 6.87
C VAL A 17 -30.19 13.60 6.61
N GLU A 18 -29.87 13.35 5.34
CA GLU A 18 -28.68 12.57 5.02
C GLU A 18 -27.46 13.37 5.51
N GLU A 19 -26.86 12.90 6.59
CA GLU A 19 -25.55 13.35 7.05
C GLU A 19 -24.52 13.04 5.96
N LYS A 20 -24.28 14.04 5.13
CA LYS A 20 -23.25 14.06 4.11
C LYS A 20 -21.90 14.07 4.84
N LYS A 21 -21.26 12.90 4.95
CA LYS A 21 -19.85 12.76 5.37
C LYS A 21 -19.02 13.78 4.57
N PRO A 22 -18.28 14.69 5.22
CA PRO A 22 -17.54 15.72 4.50
C PRO A 22 -16.49 15.06 3.61
N ALA A 23 -16.39 15.56 2.38
CA ALA A 23 -15.36 15.15 1.43
C ALA A 23 -13.99 15.38 2.06
N ALA A 24 -13.26 14.29 2.31
CA ALA A 24 -11.90 14.34 2.83
C ALA A 24 -11.04 15.21 1.90
N GLU A 25 -10.22 16.08 2.51
CA GLU A 25 -9.18 16.83 1.81
C GLU A 25 -8.39 15.88 0.90
N ALA A 26 -8.15 16.29 -0.35
CA ALA A 26 -7.51 15.45 -1.35
C ALA A 26 -6.02 15.24 -0.99
N VAL A 27 -5.75 14.27 -0.11
CA VAL A 27 -4.40 13.79 0.18
C VAL A 27 -3.79 13.28 -1.13
N LYS A 28 -2.56 13.67 -1.44
CA LYS A 28 -1.83 13.15 -2.60
C LYS A 28 -1.63 11.63 -2.39
N PRO A 29 -1.98 10.77 -3.37
CA PRO A 29 -1.86 9.34 -3.20
C PRO A 29 -0.39 8.92 -3.05
N THR A 30 -0.09 8.11 -2.04
CA THR A 30 1.23 7.49 -1.87
C THR A 30 1.50 6.52 -3.02
N LYS A 31 2.63 6.68 -3.71
CA LYS A 31 3.05 5.84 -4.82
C LYS A 31 4.02 4.77 -4.35
N ILE A 32 3.53 3.54 -4.34
CA ILE A 32 4.22 2.37 -3.82
C ILE A 32 4.78 1.54 -4.97
N ALA A 33 6.04 1.16 -4.85
CA ALA A 33 6.63 0.12 -5.68
C ALA A 33 7.01 -1.10 -4.83
N VAL A 34 7.04 -2.29 -5.43
CA VAL A 34 7.49 -3.52 -4.76
C VAL A 34 8.57 -4.18 -5.60
N VAL A 35 9.71 -4.46 -4.98
CA VAL A 35 10.72 -5.36 -5.54
C VAL A 35 10.57 -6.74 -4.89
N ARG A 36 10.64 -7.79 -5.70
CA ARG A 36 10.49 -9.17 -5.23
C ARG A 36 11.58 -10.12 -5.72
N CYS A 37 11.69 -11.27 -5.06
CA CYS A 37 12.63 -12.33 -5.46
C CYS A 37 12.28 -12.86 -6.85
N ASP A 38 13.29 -12.96 -7.72
CA ASP A 38 13.17 -13.46 -9.08
C ASP A 38 12.84 -14.95 -9.12
N ILE A 39 13.55 -15.76 -8.32
CA ILE A 39 13.34 -17.21 -8.22
C ILE A 39 11.92 -17.51 -7.73
N VAL A 40 11.49 -16.87 -6.65
CA VAL A 40 10.13 -17.09 -6.11
C VAL A 40 9.06 -16.60 -7.08
N SER A 41 9.36 -15.62 -7.95
CA SER A 41 8.39 -15.12 -8.92
C SER A 41 8.01 -16.12 -10.01
N GLU A 42 8.85 -17.12 -10.27
CA GLU A 42 8.55 -18.17 -11.25
C GLU A 42 7.34 -19.03 -10.84
N ALA A 43 7.12 -19.20 -9.54
CA ALA A 43 6.03 -20.01 -8.98
C ALA A 43 5.01 -19.20 -8.16
N CYS A 44 5.23 -17.91 -7.94
CA CYS A 44 4.34 -17.06 -7.16
C CYS A 44 3.91 -15.84 -7.98
N PRO A 45 2.63 -15.69 -8.37
CA PRO A 45 2.15 -14.53 -9.12
C PRO A 45 2.05 -13.25 -8.27
N GLY A 46 2.24 -13.35 -6.94
CA GLY A 46 2.19 -12.19 -6.04
C GLY A 46 0.81 -11.93 -5.44
N VAL A 47 -0.12 -12.89 -5.53
CA VAL A 47 -1.49 -12.78 -4.99
C VAL A 47 -1.52 -12.32 -3.53
N GLY A 48 -0.65 -12.87 -2.67
CA GLY A 48 -0.56 -12.45 -1.27
C GLY A 48 -0.14 -10.98 -1.11
N CYS A 49 0.86 -10.52 -1.87
CA CYS A 49 1.29 -9.12 -1.86
C CYS A 49 0.17 -8.17 -2.31
N PHE A 50 -0.51 -8.50 -3.41
CA PHE A 50 -1.62 -7.68 -3.92
C PHE A 50 -2.83 -7.71 -3.00
N LYS A 51 -3.15 -8.85 -2.40
CA LYS A 51 -4.23 -8.96 -1.42
C LYS A 51 -3.96 -8.09 -0.18
N ALA A 52 -2.76 -8.17 0.38
CA ALA A 52 -2.37 -7.35 1.53
C ALA A 52 -2.42 -5.84 1.19
N PHE A 53 -1.97 -5.45 0.00
CA PHE A 53 -2.12 -4.07 -0.47
C PHE A 53 -3.61 -3.68 -0.61
N ASN A 54 -4.40 -4.43 -1.37
CA ASN A 54 -5.81 -4.11 -1.65
C ASN A 54 -6.68 -4.07 -0.39
N GLU A 55 -6.38 -4.92 0.60
CA GLU A 55 -7.10 -5.00 1.87
C GLU A 55 -6.48 -4.12 2.97
N ARG A 56 -5.39 -3.39 2.68
CA ARG A 56 -4.64 -2.57 3.66
C ARG A 56 -4.27 -3.34 4.93
N LYS A 57 -3.57 -4.46 4.76
CA LYS A 57 -3.15 -5.36 5.85
C LYS A 57 -1.64 -5.55 5.91
N ALA A 58 -1.16 -6.04 7.05
CA ALA A 58 0.25 -6.30 7.30
C ALA A 58 1.09 -5.03 7.05
N HIS A 59 2.09 -5.11 6.18
CA HIS A 59 2.96 -3.98 5.88
C HIS A 59 2.29 -2.84 5.09
N PHE A 60 0.98 -2.94 4.82
CA PHE A 60 0.20 -1.89 4.17
C PHE A 60 -0.86 -1.21 5.06
N GLU A 61 -0.91 -1.52 6.37
CA GLU A 61 -1.94 -1.01 7.30
C GLU A 61 -1.95 0.51 7.46
N ASN A 62 -0.77 1.14 7.36
CA ASN A 62 -0.62 2.58 7.58
C ASN A 62 -0.76 3.43 6.31
N TYR A 63 -1.05 2.82 5.16
CA TYR A 63 -1.28 3.57 3.92
C TYR A 63 -2.74 3.99 3.77
N ASP A 64 -2.93 5.22 3.31
CA ASP A 64 -4.24 5.74 2.93
C ASP A 64 -4.95 4.88 1.87
N GLU A 65 -6.28 4.98 1.82
CA GLU A 65 -7.11 4.28 0.83
C GLU A 65 -6.75 4.65 -0.61
N ASN A 66 -6.27 5.88 -0.83
CA ASN A 66 -5.87 6.36 -2.15
C ASN A 66 -4.47 5.91 -2.59
N ALA A 67 -3.68 5.25 -1.73
CA ALA A 67 -2.34 4.77 -2.10
C ALA A 67 -2.38 3.83 -3.31
N GLN A 68 -1.38 3.93 -4.17
CA GLN A 68 -1.31 3.28 -5.47
C GLN A 68 -0.08 2.40 -5.60
N MET A 69 -0.27 1.15 -6.00
CA MET A 69 0.84 0.31 -6.44
C MET A 69 1.21 0.67 -7.88
N ILE A 70 2.28 1.44 -8.05
CA ILE A 70 2.72 1.94 -9.36
C ILE A 70 3.72 1.01 -10.06
N ALA A 71 4.35 0.09 -9.32
CA ALA A 71 5.28 -0.87 -9.89
C ALA A 71 5.39 -2.14 -9.05
N PHE A 72 5.51 -3.28 -9.72
CA PHE A 72 5.74 -4.57 -9.09
C PHE A 72 6.70 -5.37 -9.97
N PHE A 73 7.95 -5.55 -9.52
CA PHE A 73 9.02 -6.09 -10.37
C PHE A 73 9.99 -6.98 -9.61
N THR A 74 10.71 -7.83 -10.33
CA THR A 74 11.69 -8.76 -9.74
C THR A 74 13.07 -8.13 -9.65
N CYS A 75 13.88 -8.58 -8.68
CA CYS A 75 15.29 -8.21 -8.58
C CYS A 75 16.14 -8.73 -9.75
N GLY A 76 15.66 -9.75 -10.49
CA GLY A 76 16.31 -10.33 -11.65
C GLY A 76 17.49 -11.24 -11.37
N GLY A 77 17.67 -11.72 -10.12
CA GLY A 77 18.74 -12.65 -9.72
C GLY A 77 20.18 -12.08 -9.74
N CYS A 78 20.41 -11.01 -10.50
CA CYS A 78 21.70 -10.33 -10.63
C CYS A 78 21.99 -9.46 -9.40
N SER A 79 23.28 -9.17 -9.15
CA SER A 79 23.83 -8.37 -8.04
C SER A 79 23.42 -6.88 -8.04
N GLY A 80 22.12 -6.60 -8.12
CA GLY A 80 21.54 -5.24 -8.07
C GLY A 80 21.41 -4.52 -9.42
N ARG A 81 22.01 -5.03 -10.51
CA ARG A 81 22.03 -4.32 -11.81
C ARG A 81 20.64 -4.11 -12.43
N ARG A 82 19.73 -5.07 -12.29
CA ARG A 82 18.34 -4.90 -12.77
C ARG A 82 17.60 -3.88 -11.90
N VAL A 83 17.71 -3.99 -10.58
CA VAL A 83 17.10 -3.04 -9.63
C VAL A 83 17.55 -1.61 -9.92
N PHE A 84 18.85 -1.37 -10.09
CA PHE A 84 19.39 -0.05 -10.43
C PHE A 84 18.75 0.54 -11.70
N ARG A 85 18.66 -0.24 -12.79
CA ARG A 85 18.05 0.23 -14.05
C ARG A 85 16.57 0.52 -13.91
N LEU A 86 15.83 -0.36 -13.21
CA LEU A 86 14.40 -0.21 -13.02
C LEU A 86 14.09 0.97 -12.09
N LEU A 87 14.87 1.19 -11.03
CA LEU A 87 14.73 2.37 -10.18
C LEU A 87 14.99 3.66 -10.97
N LYS A 88 16.00 3.69 -11.85
CA LYS A 88 16.25 4.85 -12.71
C LYS A 88 15.06 5.17 -13.62
N ALA A 89 14.38 4.16 -14.15
CA ALA A 89 13.15 4.35 -14.90
C ALA A 89 11.99 4.78 -13.99
N LEU A 90 11.83 4.11 -12.85
CA LEU A 90 10.76 4.34 -11.87
C LEU A 90 10.80 5.76 -11.30
N LYS A 91 11.99 6.35 -11.09
CA LYS A 91 12.14 7.73 -10.58
C LYS A 91 11.34 8.77 -11.37
N LYS A 92 11.14 8.57 -12.67
CA LYS A 92 10.32 9.47 -13.51
C LYS A 92 8.83 9.48 -13.12
N HIS A 93 8.39 8.47 -12.39
CA HIS A 93 7.04 8.32 -11.86
C HIS A 93 6.94 8.74 -10.39
N GLU A 94 8.04 9.18 -9.78
CA GLU A 94 8.12 9.69 -8.40
C GLU A 94 7.57 8.69 -7.37
N PRO A 95 8.16 7.48 -7.23
CA PRO A 95 7.79 6.57 -6.14
C PRO A 95 8.11 7.23 -4.79
N ASP A 96 7.18 7.17 -3.86
CA ASP A 96 7.42 7.62 -2.48
C ASP A 96 8.16 6.51 -1.71
N VAL A 97 7.79 5.25 -1.94
CA VAL A 97 8.30 4.10 -1.18
C VAL A 97 8.51 2.87 -2.07
N VAL A 98 9.54 2.09 -1.75
CA VAL A 98 9.79 0.75 -2.32
C VAL A 98 9.75 -0.29 -1.22
N HIS A 99 8.84 -1.24 -1.34
CA HIS A 99 8.79 -2.43 -0.50
C HIS A 99 9.78 -3.49 -0.96
N LEU A 100 10.60 -4.01 -0.04
CA LEU A 100 11.26 -5.30 -0.19
C LEU A 100 10.26 -6.40 0.15
N SER A 101 9.84 -7.18 -0.84
CA SER A 101 8.78 -8.18 -0.62
C SER A 101 9.15 -9.20 0.46
N SER A 102 8.14 -9.75 1.15
CA SER A 102 8.32 -10.78 2.20
C SER A 102 9.23 -11.93 1.76
N CYS A 103 9.09 -12.42 0.52
CA CYS A 103 9.90 -13.54 0.01
C CYS A 103 11.41 -13.26 -0.12
N MET A 104 11.84 -12.00 -0.02
CA MET A 104 13.26 -11.62 0.02
C MET A 104 13.84 -11.64 1.44
N LEU A 105 12.97 -11.63 2.45
CA LEU A 105 13.30 -11.46 3.87
C LEU A 105 13.08 -12.75 4.67
N MET A 106 12.25 -13.66 4.17
CA MET A 106 11.98 -14.94 4.84
C MET A 106 13.23 -15.80 4.97
N GLU A 107 13.42 -16.37 6.16
CA GLU A 107 14.43 -17.39 6.43
C GLU A 107 13.81 -18.80 6.36
N GLY A 108 14.62 -19.81 6.02
CA GLY A 108 14.24 -21.22 6.09
C GLY A 108 13.66 -21.79 4.79
N PHE A 109 12.49 -21.31 4.34
CA PHE A 109 11.80 -21.87 3.16
C PHE A 109 12.54 -21.65 1.83
N TYR A 110 13.36 -20.60 1.77
CA TYR A 110 14.16 -20.24 0.61
C TYR A 110 15.60 -19.95 1.04
N PRO A 111 16.59 -20.22 0.18
CA PRO A 111 17.96 -19.79 0.44
C PRO A 111 18.00 -18.27 0.65
N LYS A 112 18.76 -17.82 1.65
CA LYS A 112 18.92 -16.38 1.94
C LYS A 112 19.38 -15.65 0.69
N CYS A 113 18.76 -14.51 0.41
CA CYS A 113 19.12 -13.72 -0.76
C CYS A 113 20.55 -13.18 -0.61
N PRO A 114 21.51 -13.55 -1.47
CA PRO A 114 22.90 -13.11 -1.34
C PRO A 114 23.08 -11.62 -1.69
N ASN A 115 22.06 -11.00 -2.29
CA ASN A 115 22.12 -9.64 -2.82
C ASN A 115 21.23 -8.66 -2.03
N LEU A 116 20.65 -9.08 -0.90
CA LEU A 116 19.67 -8.27 -0.18
C LEU A 116 20.22 -6.89 0.22
N ASP A 117 21.41 -6.85 0.81
CA ASP A 117 22.05 -5.61 1.24
C ASP A 117 22.40 -4.71 0.05
N THR A 118 22.89 -5.29 -1.04
CA THR A 118 23.15 -4.55 -2.29
C THR A 118 21.87 -3.93 -2.85
N ILE A 119 20.75 -4.66 -2.82
CA ILE A 119 19.46 -4.15 -3.28
C ILE A 119 18.98 -3.02 -2.36
N ARG A 120 19.06 -3.20 -1.04
CA ARG A 120 18.71 -2.19 -0.04
C ARG A 120 19.52 -0.91 -0.27
N ASN A 121 20.84 -1.03 -0.36
CA ASN A 121 21.74 0.10 -0.62
C ASN A 121 21.44 0.78 -1.97
N THR A 122 21.07 0.02 -3.00
CA THR A 122 20.72 0.59 -4.31
C THR A 122 19.46 1.47 -4.22
N ILE A 123 18.46 1.04 -3.44
CA ILE A 123 17.23 1.81 -3.23
C ILE A 123 17.50 3.04 -2.34
N GLN A 124 18.26 2.86 -1.26
CA GLN A 124 18.62 3.95 -0.34
C GLN A 124 19.44 5.03 -1.05
N ASN A 125 20.42 4.64 -1.87
CA ASN A 125 21.22 5.57 -2.69
C ASN A 125 20.37 6.24 -3.79
N ALA A 126 19.22 5.68 -4.14
CA ALA A 126 18.25 6.33 -5.01
C ALA A 126 17.43 7.41 -4.27
N GLY A 127 17.55 7.53 -2.95
CA GLY A 127 16.81 8.50 -2.14
C GLY A 127 15.32 8.16 -2.01
N ILE A 128 14.97 6.87 -2.07
CA ILE A 128 13.60 6.37 -1.96
C ILE A 128 13.45 5.65 -0.62
N GLU A 129 12.33 5.86 0.06
CA GLU A 129 12.03 5.19 1.32
C GLU A 129 11.90 3.67 1.12
N ILE A 130 12.39 2.90 2.10
CA ILE A 130 12.35 1.45 2.08
C ILE A 130 11.41 0.97 3.19
N VAL A 131 10.47 0.11 2.82
CA VAL A 131 9.70 -0.70 3.78
C VAL A 131 10.05 -2.17 3.57
N GLU A 132 10.34 -2.86 4.67
CA GLU A 132 10.64 -4.29 4.63
C GLU A 132 9.36 -5.08 4.87
N GLY A 133 8.97 -5.91 3.89
CA GLY A 133 7.82 -6.81 3.99
C GLY A 133 6.65 -6.44 3.09
N THR A 134 5.71 -7.39 2.94
CA THR A 134 4.45 -7.18 2.23
C THR A 134 3.24 -7.79 2.94
N HIS A 135 3.18 -9.12 3.07
CA HIS A 135 1.97 -9.84 3.50
C HIS A 135 2.21 -10.92 4.56
N HIS A 136 3.42 -10.99 5.09
CA HIS A 136 3.80 -11.72 6.31
C HIS A 136 4.32 -10.68 7.29
#